data_AF-A0A1H6F389-F1
#
_entry.id   AF-A0A1H6F389-F1
#
_cell.length_a   1.000
_cell.length_b   1.000
_cell.length_c   1.000
_cell.angle_alpha   90.00
_cell.angle_beta   90.00
_cell.angle_gamma   90.00
#
_symmetry.space_group_name_H-M   'P 1'
#
loop_
_entity.id
_entity.type
_entity.pdbx_description
1 polymer ?
#
loop_
_entity_poly.entity_id
_entity_poly.type
_entity_poly.pdbx_seq_one_letter_code
_entity_poly.pdbx_strand_id
1 'polypeptide(L)'
;MGTIIKVFSDNSQLEFDRGSFDDWCIYLVSQEQRKPPKDSEYFTRLQVLSQIHSPEKIYQDFVKIFDYTNARLNPKMLAGITRLASHYGNNALEMDKLFTILYAGMVAEENKQHAVLKKRIKRLGMHQVLVEGLKPDIAAHFSRGKKWRELDKICREKGF
;
A
#
# COMPACT_ATOMS: atom_id res chain seq x y z
N MET A 1 15.75 17.23 -0.05
CA MET A 1 14.96 16.88 1.13
C MET A 1 13.72 16.16 0.64
N GLY A 2 13.35 15.06 1.28
CA GLY A 2 12.13 14.32 0.92
C GLY A 2 10.88 15.18 1.12
N THR A 3 9.84 14.91 0.33
CA THR A 3 8.52 15.50 0.47
C THR A 3 7.73 14.70 1.51
N ILE A 4 7.40 15.33 2.64
CA ILE A 4 6.61 14.69 3.68
C ILE A 4 5.21 14.36 3.13
N ILE A 5 4.83 13.09 3.21
CA ILE A 5 3.50 12.61 2.86
C ILE A 5 2.59 12.78 4.07
N LYS A 6 3.04 12.31 5.24
CA LYS A 6 2.25 12.31 6.48
C LYS A 6 3.14 12.15 7.71
N VAL A 7 2.75 12.82 8.80
CA VAL A 7 3.29 12.59 10.15
C VAL A 7 2.23 11.84 10.96
N PHE A 8 2.64 10.79 11.67
CA PHE A 8 1.78 9.95 12.50
C PHE A 8 1.82 10.39 13.96
N SER A 9 0.89 9.89 14.78
CA SER A 9 0.73 10.30 16.18
C SER A 9 1.91 9.91 17.09
N ASP A 10 2.75 8.97 16.67
CA ASP A 10 3.99 8.59 17.37
C ASP A 10 5.22 9.36 16.85
N ASN A 11 5.01 10.44 16.10
CA ASN A 11 6.03 11.26 15.46
C ASN A 11 6.87 10.54 14.38
N SER A 12 6.53 9.31 14.01
CA SER A 12 7.05 8.75 12.76
C SER A 12 6.42 9.47 11.56
N GLN A 13 7.08 9.42 10.41
CA GLN A 13 6.60 10.06 9.20
C GLN A 13 6.80 9.17 7.97
N LEU A 14 5.93 9.35 6.99
CA LEU A 14 6.11 8.82 5.65
C LEU A 14 6.50 9.97 4.72
N GLU A 15 7.50 9.76 3.87
CA GLU A 15 7.98 10.75 2.91
C GLU A 15 8.24 10.11 1.55
N PHE A 16 8.09 10.91 0.49
CA PHE A 16 8.65 10.62 -0.82
C PHE A 16 10.06 11.19 -0.89
N ASP A 17 10.99 10.43 -1.46
CA ASP A 17 12.32 10.93 -1.78
C ASP A 17 12.85 10.21 -3.02
N ARG A 18 13.99 10.69 -3.54
CA ARG A 18 14.66 10.08 -4.67
C ARG A 18 15.14 8.67 -4.31
N GLY A 19 14.62 7.67 -5.03
CA GLY A 19 15.09 6.30 -4.97
C GLY A 19 16.18 6.00 -5.99
N SER A 20 16.55 4.72 -6.10
CA SER A 20 17.50 4.25 -7.11
C SER A 20 16.94 4.23 -8.52
N PHE A 21 15.62 4.29 -8.69
CA PHE A 21 14.94 4.12 -9.98
C PHE A 21 14.10 5.34 -10.40
N ASP A 22 13.46 6.03 -9.44
CA ASP A 22 12.60 7.19 -9.69
C ASP A 22 12.52 8.10 -8.44
N ASP A 23 11.87 9.25 -8.59
CA ASP A 23 11.65 10.23 -7.52
C ASP A 23 10.43 9.90 -6.62
N TRP A 24 9.90 8.67 -6.70
CA TRP A 24 8.68 8.24 -6.01
C TRP A 24 8.94 7.19 -4.94
N CYS A 25 10.18 7.04 -4.49
CA CYS A 25 10.53 6.10 -3.45
C CYS A 25 9.95 6.56 -2.11
N ILE A 26 9.30 5.64 -1.41
CA ILE A 26 8.65 5.92 -0.13
C ILE A 26 9.60 5.52 0.98
N TYR A 27 9.72 6.35 2.01
CA TYR A 27 10.45 6.03 3.21
C TYR A 27 9.54 6.17 4.43
N LEU A 28 9.55 5.14 5.29
CA LEU A 28 9.06 5.26 6.66
C LEU A 28 10.23 5.68 7.53
N VAL A 29 10.08 6.83 8.17
CA VAL A 29 11.09 7.45 9.04
C VAL A 29 10.57 7.43 10.47
N SER A 30 11.35 6.87 11.38
CA SER A 30 11.19 6.97 12.82
C SER A 30 12.46 7.57 13.42
N GLN A 31 12.49 7.72 14.75
CA GLN A 31 13.68 8.21 15.47
C GLN A 31 14.91 7.32 15.23
N GLU A 32 14.72 6.03 14.96
CA GLU A 32 15.80 5.05 14.88
C GLU A 32 16.17 4.67 13.44
N GLN A 33 15.22 4.75 12.51
CA GLN A 33 15.41 4.20 11.16
C GLN A 33 14.70 5.03 10.10
N ARG A 34 15.33 5.05 8.92
CA ARG A 34 14.74 5.50 7.67
C ARG A 34 14.87 4.36 6.67
N LYS A 35 13.76 3.72 6.31
CA LYS A 35 13.80 2.60 5.35
C LYS A 35 12.60 2.59 4.41
N PRO A 36 12.78 2.11 3.18
CA PRO A 36 11.66 1.88 2.29
C PRO A 36 10.83 0.70 2.79
N PRO A 37 9.49 0.82 2.80
CA PRO A 37 8.63 -0.30 3.16
C PRO A 37 8.70 -1.37 2.07
N LYS A 38 8.83 -2.64 2.46
CA LYS A 38 8.86 -3.77 1.52
C LYS A 38 7.49 -4.42 1.43
N ASP A 39 7.10 -4.83 0.22
CA ASP A 39 5.84 -5.53 -0.04
C ASP A 39 5.63 -6.73 0.88
N SER A 40 6.65 -7.56 1.07
CA SER A 40 6.58 -8.71 1.98
C SER A 40 6.38 -8.32 3.46
N GLU A 41 6.99 -7.22 3.92
CA GLU A 41 6.86 -6.76 5.31
C GLU A 41 5.43 -6.31 5.60
N TYR A 42 4.89 -5.40 4.79
CA TYR A 42 3.53 -4.88 5.04
C TYR A 42 2.44 -5.90 4.72
N PHE A 43 2.63 -6.79 3.72
CA PHE A 43 1.70 -7.90 3.50
C PHE A 43 1.68 -8.87 4.68
N THR A 44 2.82 -9.16 5.29
CA THR A 44 2.88 -10.01 6.49
C THR A 44 2.11 -9.38 7.63
N ARG A 45 2.30 -8.08 7.89
CA ARG A 45 1.56 -7.37 8.93
C ARG A 45 0.06 -7.37 8.66
N LEU A 46 -0.37 -7.11 7.41
CA LEU A 46 -1.78 -7.13 7.03
C LEU A 46 -2.41 -8.53 7.18
N GLN A 47 -1.69 -9.60 6.86
CA GLN A 47 -2.15 -10.98 7.09
C GLN A 47 -2.31 -11.31 8.57
N VAL A 48 -1.42 -10.82 9.44
CA VAL A 48 -1.56 -10.99 10.89
C VAL A 48 -2.78 -10.21 11.39
N LEU A 49 -2.92 -8.95 10.98
CA LEU A 49 -4.03 -8.09 11.38
C LEU A 49 -5.38 -8.59 10.84
N SER A 50 -5.39 -9.30 9.71
CA SER A 50 -6.62 -9.89 9.17
C SER A 50 -7.17 -11.00 10.05
N GLN A 51 -6.34 -11.68 10.84
CA GLN A 51 -6.81 -12.67 11.83
C GLN A 51 -7.54 -12.00 13.00
N ILE A 52 -7.31 -10.71 13.22
CA ILE A 52 -7.91 -9.93 14.32
C ILE A 52 -9.14 -9.16 13.82
N HIS A 53 -9.05 -8.54 12.64
CA HIS A 53 -10.05 -7.58 12.14
C HIS A 53 -10.87 -8.09 10.94
N SER A 54 -10.72 -9.35 10.57
CA SER A 54 -11.20 -9.98 9.33
C SER A 54 -10.46 -9.50 8.06
N PRO A 55 -10.08 -10.44 7.16
CA PRO A 55 -9.48 -10.09 5.87
C PRO A 55 -10.45 -9.31 4.97
N GLU A 56 -11.74 -9.63 5.00
CA GLU A 56 -12.76 -8.95 4.20
C GLU A 56 -12.85 -7.47 4.55
N LYS A 57 -12.86 -7.13 5.86
CA LYS A 57 -12.89 -5.74 6.32
C LYS A 57 -11.67 -4.97 5.82
N ILE A 58 -10.46 -5.50 6.04
CA ILE A 58 -9.22 -4.85 5.60
C ILE A 58 -9.19 -4.68 4.08
N TYR A 59 -9.62 -5.69 3.33
CA TYR A 59 -9.65 -5.61 1.87
C TYR A 59 -10.66 -4.57 1.38
N GLN A 60 -11.87 -4.52 1.93
CA GLN A 60 -12.88 -3.52 1.58
C GLN A 60 -12.42 -2.09 1.88
N ASP A 61 -11.79 -1.88 3.03
CA ASP A 61 -11.24 -0.59 3.41
C ASP A 61 -10.07 -0.18 2.52
N PHE A 62 -9.21 -1.12 2.14
CA PHE A 62 -8.20 -0.91 1.10
C PHE A 62 -8.82 -0.55 -0.27
N VAL A 63 -9.89 -1.24 -0.71
CA VAL A 63 -10.55 -0.96 -2.00
C VAL A 63 -11.09 0.47 -2.04
N LYS A 64 -11.66 0.98 -0.94
CA LYS A 64 -12.07 2.39 -0.84
C LYS A 64 -10.88 3.32 -1.14
N ILE A 65 -9.73 3.07 -0.51
CA ILE A 65 -8.52 3.88 -0.75
C ILE A 65 -8.08 3.75 -2.22
N PHE A 66 -8.04 2.53 -2.74
CA PHE A 66 -7.67 2.24 -4.12
C PHE A 66 -8.52 3.02 -5.12
N ASP A 67 -9.85 3.01 -4.98
CA ASP A 67 -10.78 3.62 -5.92
C ASP A 67 -10.58 5.13 -6.02
N TYR A 68 -10.31 5.81 -4.90
CA TYR A 68 -10.03 7.25 -4.87
C TYR A 68 -8.59 7.63 -5.20
N THR A 69 -7.66 6.67 -5.28
CA THR A 69 -6.25 6.97 -5.55
C THR A 69 -6.01 7.32 -7.02
N ASN A 70 -5.21 8.35 -7.27
CA ASN A 70 -4.72 8.74 -8.58
C ASN A 70 -3.26 9.22 -8.47
N ALA A 71 -2.71 9.83 -9.52
CA ALA A 71 -1.34 10.32 -9.56
C ALA A 71 -1.01 11.48 -8.59
N ARG A 72 -1.98 12.00 -7.82
CA ARG A 72 -1.75 13.11 -6.90
C ARG A 72 -1.96 12.70 -5.45
N LEU A 73 -1.05 13.15 -4.57
CA LEU A 73 -1.28 13.14 -3.14
C LEU A 73 -2.48 14.03 -2.80
N ASN A 74 -3.37 13.49 -1.98
CA ASN A 74 -4.59 14.15 -1.56
C ASN A 74 -4.63 14.21 -0.01
N PRO A 75 -4.45 15.40 0.58
CA PRO A 75 -4.52 15.57 2.04
C PRO A 75 -5.84 15.09 2.65
N LYS A 76 -6.96 15.22 1.93
CA LYS A 76 -8.27 14.71 2.40
C LYS A 76 -8.30 13.18 2.44
N MET A 77 -7.60 12.51 1.51
CA MET A 77 -7.44 11.06 1.55
C MET A 77 -6.60 10.63 2.75
N LEU A 78 -5.48 11.32 3.00
CA LEU A 78 -4.62 11.02 4.16
C LEU A 78 -5.35 11.18 5.50
N ALA A 79 -6.17 12.21 5.64
CA ALA A 79 -7.05 12.38 6.81
C ALA A 79 -8.15 11.30 6.85
N GLY A 80 -8.70 10.95 5.68
CA GLY A 80 -9.66 9.86 5.54
C GLY A 80 -9.10 8.51 5.99
N ILE A 81 -7.84 8.23 5.67
CA ILE A 81 -7.12 7.02 6.12
C ILE A 81 -6.98 7.00 7.64
N THR A 82 -6.62 8.11 8.29
CA THR A 82 -6.58 8.17 9.77
C THR A 82 -7.93 7.86 10.38
N ARG A 83 -9.00 8.46 9.84
CA ARG A 83 -10.36 8.19 10.32
C ARG A 83 -10.74 6.73 10.11
N LEU A 84 -10.45 6.16 8.96
CA LEU A 84 -10.70 4.74 8.66
C LEU A 84 -9.95 3.84 9.65
N ALA A 85 -8.67 4.12 9.87
CA ALA A 85 -7.80 3.37 10.77
C ALA A 85 -8.27 3.43 12.23
N SER A 86 -8.94 4.51 12.67
CA SER A 86 -9.48 4.60 14.04
C SER A 86 -10.48 3.48 14.39
N HIS A 87 -11.11 2.87 13.39
CA HIS A 87 -12.02 1.72 13.57
C HIS A 87 -11.30 0.38 13.79
N TYR A 88 -9.97 0.38 13.95
CA TYR A 88 -9.15 -0.80 14.23
C TYR A 88 -8.65 -0.85 15.69
N GLY A 89 -9.19 0.00 16.58
CA GLY A 89 -8.92 -0.04 18.02
C GLY A 89 -7.44 0.08 18.35
N ASN A 90 -6.89 -0.88 19.11
CA ASN A 90 -5.48 -0.89 19.51
C ASN A 90 -4.51 -0.97 18.32
N ASN A 91 -4.97 -1.40 17.13
CA ASN A 91 -4.15 -1.44 15.92
C ASN A 91 -4.31 -0.18 15.04
N ALA A 92 -5.02 0.86 15.50
CA ALA A 92 -5.32 2.04 14.69
C ALA A 92 -4.08 2.73 14.11
N LEU A 93 -3.04 2.97 14.92
CA LEU A 93 -1.81 3.59 14.44
C LEU A 93 -1.10 2.73 13.38
N GLU A 94 -1.06 1.42 13.59
CA GLU A 94 -0.43 0.50 12.66
C GLU A 94 -1.19 0.45 11.33
N MET A 95 -2.53 0.37 11.39
CA MET A 95 -3.38 0.38 10.20
C MET A 95 -3.28 1.71 9.44
N ASP A 96 -3.17 2.85 10.14
CA ASP A 96 -2.95 4.15 9.52
C ASP A 96 -1.66 4.14 8.69
N LYS A 97 -0.56 3.64 9.29
CA LYS A 97 0.73 3.51 8.59
C LYS A 97 0.63 2.58 7.39
N LEU A 98 0.06 1.39 7.54
CA LEU A 98 -0.04 0.39 6.46
C LEU A 98 -0.89 0.90 5.29
N PHE A 99 -2.05 1.50 5.59
CA PHE A 99 -2.90 2.09 4.56
C PHE A 99 -2.28 3.33 3.91
N THR A 100 -1.55 4.16 4.66
CA THR A 100 -0.82 5.30 4.09
C THR A 100 0.33 4.83 3.20
N ILE A 101 1.05 3.77 3.58
CA ILE A 101 2.09 3.13 2.73
C ILE A 101 1.48 2.62 1.43
N LEU A 102 0.36 1.90 1.50
CA LEU A 102 -0.34 1.41 0.30
C LEU A 102 -0.84 2.55 -0.59
N TYR A 103 -1.43 3.59 0.00
CA TYR A 103 -1.87 4.78 -0.70
C TYR A 103 -0.73 5.47 -1.44
N ALA A 104 0.36 5.78 -0.73
CA ALA A 104 1.56 6.39 -1.31
C ALA A 104 2.17 5.49 -2.39
N GLY A 105 2.21 4.18 -2.18
CA GLY A 105 2.69 3.20 -3.15
C GLY A 105 1.87 3.23 -4.44
N MET A 106 0.55 3.32 -4.32
CA MET A 106 -0.31 3.47 -5.49
C MET A 106 -0.12 4.80 -6.21
N VAL A 107 0.04 5.92 -5.48
CA VAL A 107 0.36 7.23 -6.08
C VAL A 107 1.69 7.16 -6.85
N ALA A 108 2.71 6.51 -6.29
CA ALA A 108 3.99 6.28 -6.96
C ALA A 108 3.82 5.47 -8.26
N GLU A 109 3.10 4.34 -8.21
CA GLU A 109 2.82 3.52 -9.39
C GLU A 109 2.04 4.29 -10.47
N GLU A 110 1.11 5.18 -10.08
CA GLU A 110 0.38 6.06 -11.01
C GLU A 110 1.31 7.00 -11.77
N ASN A 111 2.36 7.51 -11.12
CA ASN A 111 3.32 8.44 -11.73
C ASN A 111 4.47 7.75 -12.48
N LYS A 112 4.69 6.46 -12.23
CA LYS A 112 5.80 5.73 -12.84
C LYS A 112 5.67 5.69 -14.36
N GLN A 113 6.70 6.17 -15.05
CA GLN A 113 6.77 6.15 -16.49
C GLN A 113 6.77 4.70 -16.99
N HIS A 114 6.02 4.43 -18.07
CA HIS A 114 5.86 3.10 -18.68
C HIS A 114 5.20 2.02 -17.82
N ALA A 115 4.80 2.30 -16.58
CA ALA A 115 3.97 1.37 -15.81
C ALA A 115 2.59 1.27 -16.47
N VAL A 116 2.27 0.10 -17.04
CA VAL A 116 0.99 -0.11 -17.77
C VAL A 116 -0.16 -0.40 -16.80
N LEU A 117 0.10 -1.17 -15.73
CA LEU A 117 -0.93 -1.58 -14.77
C LEU A 117 -1.20 -0.53 -13.69
N LYS A 118 -0.26 0.39 -13.47
CA LYS A 118 -0.34 1.44 -12.46
C LYS A 118 -0.72 0.86 -11.08
N LYS A 119 -1.62 1.52 -10.32
CA LYS A 119 -2.04 1.08 -8.98
C LYS A 119 -2.64 -0.33 -8.92
N ARG A 120 -3.10 -0.90 -10.05
CA ARG A 120 -3.72 -2.25 -10.08
C ARG A 120 -2.75 -3.33 -9.59
N ILE A 121 -1.44 -3.14 -9.72
CA ILE A 121 -0.46 -4.10 -9.21
C ILE A 121 -0.52 -4.22 -7.67
N LYS A 122 -0.76 -3.10 -6.98
CA LYS A 122 -0.90 -3.10 -5.51
C LYS A 122 -2.22 -3.76 -5.09
N ARG A 123 -3.30 -3.56 -5.85
CA ARG A 123 -4.57 -4.27 -5.60
C ARG A 123 -4.47 -5.77 -5.86
N LEU A 124 -3.70 -6.21 -6.86
CA LEU A 124 -3.43 -7.63 -7.09
C LEU A 124 -2.76 -8.28 -5.89
N GLY A 125 -1.69 -7.68 -5.36
CA GLY A 125 -1.02 -8.22 -4.16
C GLY A 125 -1.93 -8.25 -2.93
N MET A 126 -2.72 -7.20 -2.71
CA MET A 126 -3.71 -7.16 -1.61
C MET A 126 -4.79 -8.24 -1.76
N HIS A 127 -5.31 -8.46 -2.96
CA HIS A 127 -6.29 -9.50 -3.24
C HIS A 127 -5.68 -10.89 -2.99
N GLN A 128 -4.46 -11.13 -3.46
CA GLN A 128 -3.78 -12.41 -3.25
C GLN A 128 -3.59 -12.72 -1.77
N VAL A 129 -3.18 -11.75 -0.95
CA VAL A 129 -2.92 -11.98 0.47
C VAL A 129 -4.21 -12.11 1.28
N LEU A 130 -5.17 -11.20 1.07
CA LEU A 130 -6.35 -11.10 1.93
C LEU A 130 -7.54 -11.93 1.43
N VAL A 131 -7.69 -12.11 0.12
CA VAL A 131 -8.84 -12.84 -0.46
C VAL A 131 -8.45 -14.28 -0.80
N GLU A 132 -7.29 -14.48 -1.43
CA GLU A 132 -6.83 -15.83 -1.82
C GLU A 132 -6.05 -16.54 -0.71
N GLY A 133 -5.71 -15.85 0.38
CA GLY A 133 -4.92 -16.41 1.47
C GLY A 133 -3.48 -16.78 1.09
N LEU A 134 -2.95 -16.21 0.01
CA LEU A 134 -1.60 -16.47 -0.46
C LEU A 134 -0.57 -15.98 0.56
N LYS A 135 0.55 -16.69 0.68
CA LYS A 135 1.64 -16.27 1.57
C LYS A 135 2.18 -14.90 1.15
N PRO A 136 2.43 -13.97 2.10
CA PRO A 136 2.93 -12.62 1.82
C PRO A 136 4.15 -12.55 0.91
N ASP A 137 5.13 -13.43 1.14
CA ASP A 137 6.36 -13.49 0.35
C ASP A 137 6.10 -13.89 -1.11
N ILE A 138 5.20 -14.86 -1.33
CA ILE A 138 4.79 -15.28 -2.66
C ILE A 138 4.06 -14.14 -3.38
N ALA A 139 3.13 -13.46 -2.71
CA ALA A 139 2.39 -12.34 -3.28
C ALA A 139 3.32 -11.16 -3.62
N ALA A 140 4.27 -10.83 -2.73
CA ALA A 140 5.25 -9.76 -2.95
C ALA A 140 6.14 -9.99 -4.18
N HIS A 141 6.39 -11.25 -4.53
CA HIS A 141 7.23 -11.62 -5.67
C HIS A 141 6.45 -12.07 -6.91
N PHE A 142 5.13 -12.19 -6.83
CA PHE A 142 4.29 -12.77 -7.87
C PHE A 142 4.46 -12.13 -9.25
N SER A 143 4.59 -10.80 -9.29
CA SER A 143 4.66 -10.04 -10.54
C SER A 143 6.06 -10.03 -11.19
N ARG A 144 7.09 -10.47 -10.46
CA ARG A 144 8.47 -10.40 -10.92
C ARG A 144 8.67 -11.29 -12.15
N GLY A 145 9.15 -10.69 -13.24
CA GLY A 145 9.41 -11.38 -14.51
C GLY A 145 8.17 -11.68 -15.36
N LYS A 146 6.95 -11.36 -14.90
CA LYS A 146 5.73 -11.54 -15.68
C LYS A 146 5.52 -10.40 -16.68
N LYS A 147 4.90 -10.71 -17.81
CA LYS A 147 4.52 -9.70 -18.81
C LYS A 147 3.29 -8.93 -18.32
N TRP A 148 3.23 -7.63 -18.58
CA TRP A 148 2.10 -6.80 -18.16
C TRP A 148 0.75 -7.31 -18.69
N ARG A 149 0.69 -7.92 -19.89
CA ARG A 149 -0.54 -8.48 -20.47
C ARG A 149 -1.08 -9.67 -19.69
N GLU A 150 -0.20 -10.51 -19.15
CA GLU A 150 -0.57 -11.63 -18.30
C GLU A 150 -1.19 -11.10 -17.00
N LEU A 151 -0.51 -10.15 -16.37
CA LEU A 151 -0.97 -9.51 -15.14
C LEU A 151 -2.28 -8.72 -15.36
N ASP A 152 -2.45 -8.03 -16.49
CA ASP A 152 -3.69 -7.34 -16.85
C ASP A 152 -4.86 -8.32 -16.93
N LYS A 153 -4.66 -9.46 -17.59
CA LYS A 153 -5.67 -10.53 -17.67
C LYS A 153 -6.07 -11.03 -16.28
N ILE A 154 -5.07 -11.31 -15.42
CA ILE A 154 -5.31 -11.78 -14.04
C ILE A 154 -6.11 -10.75 -13.23
N CYS A 155 -5.77 -9.46 -13.32
CA CYS A 155 -6.52 -8.41 -12.65
C CYS A 155 -7.99 -8.36 -13.13
N ARG A 156 -8.21 -8.43 -14.45
CA ARG A 156 -9.57 -8.41 -15.04
C ARG A 156 -10.40 -9.62 -14.61
N GLU A 157 -9.81 -10.82 -14.56
CA GLU A 157 -10.47 -12.03 -14.07
C GLU A 157 -10.89 -11.90 -12.60
N LYS A 158 -10.19 -11.08 -11.81
CA LYS A 158 -10.51 -10.75 -10.42
C LYS A 158 -11.42 -9.53 -10.28
N GLY A 159 -11.87 -8.95 -11.39
CA GLY A 159 -12.85 -7.85 -11.41
C GLY A 159 -12.28 -6.44 -11.23
N PHE A 160 -10.99 -6.21 -11.53
CA PHE A 160 -10.38 -4.87 -11.43
C PHE A 160 -9.24 -4.58 -12.42
#